data_AF-A0A3D3ZMN5-F1
#
_entry.id   AF-A0A3D3ZMN5-F1
#
_cell.length_a   1.000
_cell.length_b   1.000
_cell.length_c   1.000
_cell.angle_alpha   90.00
_cell.angle_beta   90.00
_cell.angle_gamma   90.00
#
_symmetry.space_group_name_H-M   'P 1'
#
loop_
_entity.id
_entity.type
_entity.pdbx_description
1 polymer ?
#
loop_
_entity_poly.entity_id
_entity_poly.type
_entity_poly.pdbx_seq_one_letter_code
_entity_poly.pdbx_strand_id
1 'polypeptide(L)'
;TSSAPDTDFVARLVDVYPNGYAQNLNDGIIRARYRNFAQGEAPTLIEPGKAYEYEIDLWATSNLFKAGHAIRLDVTSSNFPRWDRNPNTGHEFGADDELAVAHQTILHDSEHPSYVVLPIVPLAPVTAPPQP
;
A
#
# COMPACT_ATOMS: atom_id res chain seq x y z
N THR A 1 -9.02 -6.03 7.56
CA THR A 1 -8.98 -6.98 8.70
C THR A 1 -8.12 -8.17 8.30
N SER A 2 -7.63 -8.94 9.28
CA SER A 2 -6.87 -10.18 9.08
C SER A 2 -7.44 -11.28 9.95
N SER A 3 -7.41 -12.54 9.50
CA SER A 3 -7.69 -13.70 10.37
C SER A 3 -6.49 -14.07 11.27
N ALA A 4 -5.34 -13.43 11.09
CA ALA A 4 -4.11 -13.68 11.83
C ALA A 4 -3.79 -12.54 12.82
N PRO A 5 -3.04 -12.82 13.91
CA PRO A 5 -2.63 -11.81 14.90
C PRO A 5 -1.55 -10.85 14.40
N ASP A 6 -0.92 -11.15 13.27
CA ASP A 6 -0.05 -10.25 12.51
C ASP A 6 -0.09 -10.62 11.02
N THR A 7 0.26 -9.68 10.14
CA THR A 7 0.36 -9.87 8.68
C THR A 7 1.03 -8.63 8.08
N ASP A 8 1.37 -8.68 6.79
CA ASP A 8 1.72 -7.48 6.04
C ASP A 8 0.54 -7.01 5.16
N PHE A 9 0.51 -5.72 4.87
CA PHE A 9 -0.28 -5.11 3.81
C PHE A 9 0.66 -4.32 2.90
N VAL A 10 0.56 -4.57 1.61
CA VAL A 10 1.32 -3.91 0.55
C VAL A 10 0.32 -3.16 -0.33
N ALA A 11 0.66 -1.93 -0.65
CA ALA A 11 -0.05 -1.15 -1.65
C ALA A 11 0.92 -0.75 -2.77
N ARG A 12 0.46 -0.80 -4.02
CA ARG A 12 1.27 -0.47 -5.19
C ARG A 12 0.50 0.39 -6.17
N LEU A 13 1.10 1.53 -6.53
CA LEU A 13 0.58 2.41 -7.56
C LEU A 13 1.06 1.95 -8.93
N VAL A 14 0.12 1.80 -9.86
CA VAL A 14 0.37 1.25 -11.19
C VAL A 14 -0.23 2.15 -12.28
N ASP A 15 0.56 2.40 -13.32
CA ASP A 15 0.11 3.01 -14.56
C ASP A 15 -0.26 1.92 -15.57
N VAL A 16 -1.55 1.81 -15.89
CA VAL A 16 -2.04 0.84 -16.87
C VAL A 16 -2.18 1.53 -18.22
N TYR A 17 -1.37 1.08 -19.17
CA TYR A 17 -1.34 1.57 -20.53
C TYR A 17 -2.53 1.00 -21.34
N PRO A 18 -2.97 1.68 -22.41
CA PRO A 18 -4.06 1.22 -23.27
C PRO A 18 -3.85 -0.17 -23.88
N ASN A 19 -2.60 -0.61 -24.04
CA ASN A 19 -2.24 -1.93 -24.58
C ASN A 19 -2.23 -3.04 -23.50
N GLY A 20 -2.63 -2.72 -22.27
CA GLY A 20 -2.64 -3.66 -21.13
C GLY A 20 -1.31 -3.78 -20.39
N TYR A 21 -0.24 -3.09 -20.82
CA TYR A 21 0.99 -3.03 -20.04
C TYR A 21 0.73 -2.32 -18.71
N ALA A 22 1.16 -2.93 -17.61
CA ALA A 22 0.95 -2.44 -16.26
C ALA A 22 2.30 -2.09 -15.62
N GLN A 23 2.63 -0.79 -15.64
CA GLN A 23 3.89 -0.29 -15.10
C GLN A 23 3.75 0.00 -13.61
N ASN A 24 4.48 -0.76 -12.79
CA ASN A 24 4.64 -0.45 -11.38
C ASN A 24 5.39 0.89 -11.24
N LEU A 25 4.76 1.87 -10.60
CA LEU A 25 5.40 3.17 -10.34
C LEU A 25 6.14 3.15 -9.01
N ASN A 26 5.44 2.76 -7.95
CA ASN A 26 5.96 2.67 -6.59
C ASN A 26 5.11 1.71 -5.75
N ASP A 27 5.69 1.21 -4.67
CA ASP A 27 5.04 0.33 -3.71
C ASP A 27 5.56 0.58 -2.29
N GLY A 28 4.66 0.45 -1.34
CA GLY A 28 4.91 0.53 0.10
C GLY A 28 4.39 -0.70 0.82
N ILE A 29 4.87 -0.90 2.05
CA ILE A 29 4.45 -1.99 2.92
C ILE A 29 4.24 -1.45 4.33
N ILE A 30 3.26 -2.02 5.03
CA ILE A 30 3.18 -1.96 6.48
C ILE A 30 2.98 -3.36 7.05
N ARG A 31 3.74 -3.67 8.08
CA ARG A 31 3.51 -4.85 8.91
C ARG A 31 2.58 -4.49 10.05
N ALA A 32 1.52 -5.27 10.25
CA ALA A 32 0.41 -4.90 11.12
C ALA A 32 0.83 -4.62 12.57
N ARG A 33 1.85 -5.35 13.08
CA ARG A 33 2.40 -5.07 14.42
C ARG A 33 3.05 -3.69 14.58
N TYR A 34 3.50 -3.07 13.48
CA TYR A 34 4.13 -1.75 13.44
C TYR A 34 3.19 -0.64 12.96
N ARG A 35 1.88 -0.89 12.88
CA ARG A 35 0.88 0.07 12.36
C ARG A 35 0.92 1.45 13.04
N ASN A 36 1.34 1.49 14.32
CA ASN A 36 1.43 2.73 15.11
C ASN A 36 2.88 3.23 15.32
N PHE A 37 3.84 2.70 14.56
CA PHE A 37 5.25 2.99 14.79
C PHE A 37 5.61 4.46 14.46
N ALA A 38 4.98 5.06 13.45
CA ALA A 38 5.17 6.47 13.09
C ALA A 38 4.73 7.43 14.22
N GLN A 39 3.82 6.98 15.08
CA GLN A 39 3.35 7.69 16.27
C GLN A 39 4.25 7.45 17.51
N GLY A 40 5.32 6.65 17.37
CA GLY A 40 6.25 6.33 18.44
C GLY A 40 5.79 5.19 19.36
N GLU A 41 4.77 4.43 18.98
CA GLU A 41 4.29 3.30 19.77
C GLU A 41 5.16 2.05 19.57
N ALA A 42 5.28 1.26 20.65
CA ALA A 42 5.90 -0.05 20.57
C ALA A 42 5.06 -1.02 19.71
N PRO A 43 5.66 -2.07 19.15
CA PRO A 43 4.94 -3.03 18.32
C PRO A 43 3.86 -3.76 19.13
N THR A 44 2.66 -3.88 18.58
CA THR A 44 1.55 -4.59 19.23
C THR A 44 0.82 -5.46 18.23
N LEU A 45 0.42 -6.67 18.62
CA LEU A 45 -0.38 -7.55 17.75
C LEU A 45 -1.75 -6.95 17.44
N ILE A 46 -2.37 -7.43 16.37
CA ILE A 46 -3.76 -7.14 16.03
C ILE A 46 -4.69 -8.24 16.54
N GLU A 47 -5.94 -7.88 16.83
CA GLU A 47 -6.99 -8.85 17.13
C GLU A 47 -7.54 -9.42 15.80
N PRO A 48 -7.52 -10.75 15.60
CA PRO A 48 -8.11 -11.37 14.41
C PRO A 48 -9.56 -10.95 14.18
N GLY A 49 -9.90 -10.60 12.94
CA GLY A 49 -11.24 -10.16 12.52
C GLY A 49 -11.55 -8.69 12.81
N LYS A 50 -10.78 -8.00 13.66
CA LYS A 50 -10.98 -6.58 13.95
C LYS A 50 -10.50 -5.69 12.81
N ALA A 51 -11.24 -4.62 12.56
CA ALA A 51 -10.85 -3.59 11.61
C ALA A 51 -9.82 -2.65 12.24
N TYR A 52 -8.78 -2.35 11.48
CA TYR A 52 -7.73 -1.40 11.80
C TYR A 52 -7.50 -0.52 10.58
N GLU A 53 -7.24 0.75 10.81
CA GLU A 53 -6.72 1.67 9.80
C GLU A 53 -5.19 1.47 9.69
N TYR A 54 -4.69 1.50 8.46
CA TYR A 54 -3.27 1.34 8.16
C TYR A 54 -2.83 2.46 7.24
N GLU A 55 -1.80 3.20 7.65
CA GLU A 55 -1.12 4.17 6.80
C GLU A 55 0.05 3.48 6.08
N ILE A 56 0.00 3.42 4.75
CA ILE A 56 1.06 2.80 3.94
C ILE A 56 1.76 3.89 3.14
N ASP A 57 3.00 4.20 3.51
CA ASP A 57 3.84 5.13 2.75
C ASP A 57 4.31 4.47 1.44
N LEU A 58 3.80 4.96 0.31
CA LEU A 58 4.17 4.52 -1.04
C LEU A 58 5.45 5.18 -1.57
N TRP A 59 6.06 6.08 -0.80
CA TRP A 59 7.19 6.91 -1.19
C TRP A 59 6.85 7.85 -2.36
N ALA A 60 7.84 8.61 -2.84
CA ALA A 60 7.64 9.62 -3.86
C ALA A 60 7.77 9.06 -5.30
N THR A 61 6.87 9.45 -6.19
CA THR A 61 6.98 9.25 -7.64
C THR A 61 6.58 10.53 -8.37
N SER A 62 6.97 10.65 -9.63
CA SER A 62 6.51 11.69 -10.55
C SER A 62 6.14 11.04 -11.86
N ASN A 63 4.83 10.96 -12.15
CA ASN A 63 4.32 10.33 -13.34
C ASN A 63 3.18 11.15 -13.97
N LEU A 64 3.15 11.20 -15.30
CA LEU A 64 2.03 11.72 -16.06
C LEU A 64 1.21 10.55 -16.61
N PHE A 65 0.04 10.32 -16.01
CA PHE A 65 -0.95 9.39 -16.56
C PHE A 65 -1.57 10.03 -17.80
N LYS A 66 -1.20 9.55 -18.98
CA LYS A 66 -1.67 10.12 -20.26
C LYS A 66 -3.14 9.78 -20.52
N ALA A 67 -3.76 10.50 -21.45
CA ALA A 67 -5.09 10.13 -21.94
C ALA A 67 -5.12 8.66 -22.40
N GLY A 68 -6.13 7.92 -21.96
CA GLY A 68 -6.28 6.48 -22.21
C GLY A 68 -5.55 5.57 -21.22
N HIS A 69 -4.67 6.11 -20.37
CA HIS A 69 -4.11 5.34 -19.25
C HIS A 69 -5.12 5.27 -18.09
N ALA A 70 -4.93 4.28 -17.21
CA ALA A 70 -5.67 4.17 -15.97
C ALA A 70 -4.74 4.15 -14.75
N ILE A 71 -5.17 4.84 -13.70
CA ILE A 71 -4.55 4.75 -12.37
C ILE A 71 -5.09 3.48 -11.71
N ARG A 72 -4.20 2.57 -11.31
CA ARG A 72 -4.56 1.35 -10.57
C ARG A 72 -3.82 1.29 -9.25
N LEU A 73 -4.51 0.78 -8.23
CA LEU A 73 -3.94 0.45 -6.93
C LEU A 73 -4.04 -1.07 -6.74
N ASP A 74 -2.90 -1.74 -6.65
CA ASP A 74 -2.86 -3.16 -6.28
C ASP A 74 -2.63 -3.25 -4.77
N VAL A 75 -3.50 -4.00 -4.06
CA VAL A 75 -3.37 -4.25 -2.61
C VAL A 75 -3.16 -5.74 -2.39
N THR A 76 -2.07 -6.10 -1.70
CA THR A 76 -1.72 -7.49 -1.39
C THR A 76 -1.18 -7.59 0.05
N SER A 77 -0.76 -8.78 0.47
CA SER A 77 -0.09 -9.01 1.76
C SER A 77 1.33 -9.57 1.62
N SER A 78 1.96 -9.37 0.46
CA SER A 78 3.37 -9.73 0.24
C SER A 78 3.94 -9.08 -1.03
N ASN A 79 5.25 -8.84 -1.03
CA ASN A 79 6.03 -8.50 -2.24
C ASN A 79 7.44 -9.08 -2.11
N PHE A 80 7.53 -10.40 -2.12
CA PHE A 80 8.81 -11.11 -2.02
C PHE A 80 9.57 -11.06 -3.37
N PRO A 81 10.90 -10.90 -3.39
CA PRO A 81 11.83 -10.81 -2.26
C PRO A 81 12.16 -9.38 -1.82
N ARG A 82 11.44 -8.36 -2.32
CA ARG A 82 11.66 -6.96 -1.94
C ARG A 82 11.51 -6.76 -0.43
N TRP A 83 10.48 -7.39 0.14
CA TRP A 83 10.32 -7.54 1.59
C TRP A 83 10.28 -9.02 1.94
N ASP A 84 10.77 -9.34 3.13
CA ASP A 84 10.59 -10.66 3.72
C ASP A 84 9.08 -10.93 3.92
N ARG A 85 8.73 -12.21 3.97
CA ARG A 85 7.33 -12.62 4.14
C ARG A 85 6.98 -12.60 5.62
N ASN A 86 5.83 -12.05 5.98
CA ASN A 86 5.26 -12.25 7.31
C ASN A 86 4.82 -13.71 7.51
N PRO A 87 5.23 -14.37 8.62
CA PRO A 87 4.74 -15.70 8.98
C PRO A 87 3.25 -15.79 9.34
N ASN A 88 2.64 -14.66 9.67
CA ASN A 88 1.26 -14.50 10.14
C ASN A 88 0.93 -15.17 11.50
N THR A 89 1.93 -15.52 12.29
CA THR A 89 1.78 -16.17 13.61
C THR A 89 1.72 -15.16 14.76
N GLY A 90 2.28 -13.97 14.56
CA GLY A 90 2.51 -12.99 15.63
C GLY A 90 3.74 -13.28 16.51
N HIS A 91 4.50 -14.35 16.25
CA HIS A 91 5.76 -14.63 16.93
C HIS A 91 6.81 -13.54 16.66
N GLU A 92 7.90 -13.57 17.42
CA GLU A 92 9.01 -12.64 17.23
C GLU A 92 9.51 -12.70 15.77
N PHE A 93 9.64 -11.51 15.18
CA PHE A 93 9.95 -11.42 13.77
C PHE A 93 11.36 -11.96 13.47
N GLY A 94 11.47 -12.84 12.48
CA GLY A 94 12.73 -13.47 12.07
C GLY A 94 13.14 -14.70 12.89
N ALA A 95 12.38 -15.04 13.94
CA ALA A 95 12.64 -16.22 14.78
C ALA A 95 11.73 -17.42 14.44
N ASP A 96 10.75 -17.22 13.56
CA ASP A 96 9.66 -18.17 13.33
C ASP A 96 9.96 -19.15 12.19
N ASP A 97 9.78 -20.44 12.47
CA ASP A 97 9.84 -21.52 11.49
C ASP A 97 8.45 -22.05 11.07
N GLU A 98 7.39 -21.57 11.73
CA GLU A 98 6.01 -21.86 11.39
C GLU A 98 5.41 -20.79 10.45
N LEU A 99 4.43 -21.18 9.66
CA LEU A 99 3.68 -20.27 8.78
C LEU A 99 2.18 -20.53 8.93
N ALA A 100 1.41 -19.47 9.07
CA ALA A 100 -0.05 -19.53 9.07
C ALA A 100 -0.63 -18.89 7.81
N VAL A 101 -1.67 -19.51 7.25
CA VAL A 101 -2.48 -18.87 6.20
C VAL A 101 -3.34 -17.79 6.87
N ALA A 102 -3.30 -16.58 6.32
CA ALA A 102 -4.11 -15.46 6.78
C ALA A 102 -5.10 -15.01 5.70
N HIS A 103 -6.37 -14.88 6.07
CA HIS A 103 -7.43 -14.34 5.23
C HIS A 103 -7.58 -12.85 5.47
N GLN A 104 -7.41 -12.07 4.40
CA GLN A 104 -7.41 -10.62 4.45
C GLN A 104 -8.70 -10.07 3.87
N THR A 105 -9.25 -9.03 4.49
CA THR A 105 -10.40 -8.29 3.94
C THR A 105 -10.05 -6.82 3.91
N ILE A 106 -10.15 -6.20 2.73
CA ILE A 106 -10.01 -4.76 2.56
C ILE A 106 -11.41 -4.15 2.59
N LEU A 107 -11.68 -3.34 3.60
CA LEU A 107 -12.95 -2.63 3.74
C LEU A 107 -12.87 -1.33 2.93
N HIS A 108 -13.89 -1.05 2.11
CA HIS A 108 -13.98 0.14 1.27
C HIS A 108 -15.44 0.53 1.10
N ASP A 109 -16.10 0.79 2.22
CA ASP A 109 -17.49 1.23 2.31
C ASP A 109 -17.56 2.63 2.93
N SER A 110 -18.77 3.16 3.14
CA SER A 110 -18.95 4.51 3.68
C SER A 110 -18.47 4.67 5.13
N GLU A 111 -18.45 3.58 5.92
CA GLU A 111 -17.96 3.60 7.30
C GLU A 111 -16.44 3.37 7.36
N HIS A 112 -15.88 2.71 6.34
CA HIS A 112 -14.46 2.40 6.20
C HIS A 112 -13.94 2.88 4.82
N PRO A 113 -13.83 4.21 4.61
CA PRO A 113 -13.58 4.76 3.28
C PRO A 113 -12.11 4.67 2.87
N SER A 114 -11.52 3.47 2.79
CA SER A 114 -10.10 3.27 2.43
C SER A 114 -9.73 4.00 1.13
N TYR A 115 -8.61 4.72 1.08
CA TYR A 115 -8.26 5.53 -0.08
C TYR A 115 -6.75 5.60 -0.33
N VAL A 116 -6.37 6.15 -1.47
CA VAL A 116 -4.99 6.54 -1.79
C VAL A 116 -4.93 8.06 -1.95
N VAL A 117 -3.93 8.69 -1.33
CA VAL A 117 -3.65 10.11 -1.51
C VAL A 117 -2.73 10.29 -2.69
N LEU A 118 -3.18 11.03 -3.70
CA LEU A 118 -2.38 11.39 -4.88
C LEU A 118 -2.10 12.91 -4.86
N PRO A 119 -0.83 13.34 -4.81
CA PRO A 119 -0.48 14.76 -4.90
C PRO A 119 -0.61 15.24 -6.35
N ILE A 120 -1.83 15.61 -6.75
CA ILE A 120 -2.11 16.07 -8.13
C ILE A 120 -1.46 17.43 -8.35
N VAL A 121 -0.52 17.49 -9.29
CA VAL A 121 0.08 18.74 -9.77
C VAL A 121 -0.78 19.29 -10.91
N PRO A 122 -1.43 20.46 -10.75
CA PRO A 122 -2.17 21.08 -11.84
C PRO A 122 -1.23 21.46 -12.99
N LEU A 123 -1.70 21.32 -14.23
CA LEU A 123 -0.99 21.90 -15.36
C LEU A 123 -0.98 23.42 -15.18
N ALA A 124 0.21 24.02 -15.08
CA ALA A 124 0.34 25.45 -15.25
C ALA A 124 -0.19 25.82 -16.65
N PRO A 125 -0.87 26.98 -16.82
CA PRO A 125 -1.12 27.50 -18.15
C PRO A 125 0.21 27.56 -18.88
N VAL A 126 0.28 27.01 -20.09
CA VAL A 126 1.43 27.24 -20.98
C VAL A 126 1.45 28.74 -21.27
N THR A 127 2.24 29.50 -20.53
CA THR A 127 2.59 30.86 -20.93
C THR A 127 3.48 30.71 -22.14
N ALA A 128 3.02 31.21 -23.29
CA ALA A 128 3.86 31.27 -24.47
C ALA A 128 5.19 31.95 -24.11
N PRO A 129 6.34 31.44 -24.57
CA PRO A 129 7.60 32.15 -24.38
C PRO A 129 7.46 33.58 -24.94
N PRO A 130 8.10 34.58 -24.30
CA PRO A 130 8.08 35.94 -24.82
C PRO A 130 8.52 35.92 -26.29
N GLN A 131 7.68 36.46 -27.17
CA GLN A 131 8.04 36.69 -28.56
C GLN A 131 9.22 37.69 -28.59
N PRO A 132 10.19 37.50 -29.51
CA PRO A 132 11.40 38.33 -29.58
C PRO A 132 11.09 39.81 -29.87
#